data_AF-A0A535VCY7-F1
#
_entry.id   AF-A0A535VCY7-F1
#
_cell.length_a   1.000
_cell.length_b   1.000
_cell.length_c   1.000
_cell.angle_alpha   90.00
_cell.angle_beta   90.00
_cell.angle_gamma   90.00
#
_symmetry.space_group_name_H-M   'P 1'
#
loop_
_entity.id
_entity.type
_entity.pdbx_description
1 polymer ?
#
loop_
_entity_poly.entity_id
_entity_poly.type
_entity_poly.pdbx_seq_one_letter_code
_entity_poly.pdbx_strand_id
1 'polypeptide(L)'
;MRPPAVETTATDQSVRPRGLIASVISDAQRLVSLEIALARQELKELATGNAIAAGLMAFGGLLLVFGLLVVLPSLVVILVPWHWQAAAVWLAAYMVVGLALVSIGKSRLQLRLPPRTIESLKENKEWALRRVKSNGR
;
A
#
# COMPACT_ATOMS: atom_id res chain seq x y z
N MET A 1 -4.90 -87.46 -5.54
CA MET A 1 -4.40 -86.28 -4.80
C MET A 1 -3.61 -85.42 -5.78
N ARG A 2 -4.10 -84.21 -6.08
CA ARG A 2 -3.49 -83.28 -7.04
C ARG A 2 -2.96 -82.08 -6.24
N PRO A 3 -1.69 -81.67 -6.38
CA PRO A 3 -1.15 -80.55 -5.61
C PRO A 3 -1.78 -79.23 -6.10
N PRO A 4 -2.06 -78.27 -5.21
CA PRO A 4 -2.49 -76.94 -5.60
C PRO A 4 -1.34 -76.21 -6.30
N ALA A 5 -1.62 -75.65 -7.48
CA ALA A 5 -0.73 -74.78 -8.19
C ALA A 5 -0.43 -73.55 -7.32
N VAL A 6 0.86 -73.29 -7.09
CA VAL A 6 1.32 -72.04 -6.51
C VAL A 6 1.07 -70.96 -7.57
N GLU A 7 -0.01 -70.21 -7.43
CA GLU A 7 -0.17 -68.95 -8.15
C GLU A 7 0.89 -67.98 -7.65
N THR A 8 2.04 -67.98 -8.31
CA THR A 8 2.99 -66.88 -8.24
C THR A 8 2.32 -65.67 -8.87
N THR A 9 1.56 -64.91 -8.09
CA THR A 9 1.19 -63.53 -8.42
C THR A 9 2.47 -62.69 -8.36
N ALA A 10 3.28 -62.81 -9.41
CA ALA A 10 4.33 -61.86 -9.73
C ALA A 10 3.64 -60.54 -10.12
N THR A 11 3.15 -59.82 -9.13
CA THR A 11 2.83 -58.41 -9.29
C THR A 11 4.16 -57.66 -9.25
N ASP A 12 4.95 -57.84 -10.31
CA ASP A 12 6.03 -56.96 -10.68
C ASP A 12 5.41 -55.62 -11.08
N GLN A 13 5.08 -54.80 -10.08
CA GLN A 13 4.93 -53.37 -10.27
C GLN A 13 6.31 -52.80 -10.59
N SER A 14 6.76 -53.09 -11.80
CA SER A 14 7.88 -52.45 -12.46
C SER A 14 7.78 -50.95 -12.21
N VAL A 15 8.67 -50.44 -11.37
CA VAL A 15 8.86 -49.01 -11.13
C VAL A 15 9.18 -48.41 -12.49
N ARG A 16 8.16 -47.87 -13.16
CA ARG A 16 8.30 -47.37 -14.53
C ARG A 16 9.27 -46.18 -14.47
N PRO A 17 10.41 -46.19 -15.17
CA PRO A 17 11.37 -45.07 -15.18
C PRO A 17 10.73 -43.73 -15.56
N ARG A 18 9.64 -43.78 -16.34
CA ARG A 18 8.82 -42.63 -16.74
C ARG A 18 8.08 -41.97 -15.57
N GLY A 19 7.73 -42.72 -14.52
CA GLY A 19 7.05 -42.20 -13.33
C GLY A 19 7.99 -41.38 -12.43
N LEU A 20 9.26 -41.78 -12.32
CA LEU A 20 10.28 -41.08 -11.53
C LEU A 20 10.70 -39.74 -12.17
N ILE A 21 10.76 -39.69 -13.51
CA ILE A 21 11.06 -38.44 -14.22
C ILE A 21 9.91 -37.44 -14.05
N ALA A 22 8.66 -37.92 -14.12
CA ALA A 22 7.48 -37.09 -13.89
C ALA A 22 7.42 -36.53 -12.46
N SER A 23 7.80 -37.32 -11.44
CA SER A 23 7.84 -36.84 -10.05
C SER A 23 8.94 -35.79 -9.83
N VAL A 24 10.13 -35.98 -10.40
CA VAL A 24 11.24 -35.01 -10.28
C VAL A 24 10.89 -33.66 -10.95
N ILE A 25 10.22 -33.69 -12.10
CA ILE A 25 9.75 -32.46 -12.77
C ILE A 25 8.68 -31.74 -11.92
N SER A 26 7.75 -32.50 -11.35
CA SER A 26 6.75 -31.97 -10.40
C SER A 26 7.41 -31.32 -9.19
N ASP A 27 8.41 -31.96 -8.61
CA ASP A 27 9.11 -31.45 -7.43
C ASP A 27 9.94 -30.20 -7.76
N ALA A 28 10.57 -30.15 -8.94
CA ALA A 28 11.27 -28.96 -9.42
C ALA A 28 10.31 -27.78 -9.63
N GLN A 29 9.13 -28.01 -10.22
CA GLN A 29 8.10 -26.97 -10.35
C GLN A 29 7.61 -26.49 -8.99
N ARG A 30 7.45 -27.41 -8.03
CA ARG A 30 7.06 -27.09 -6.66
C ARG A 30 8.12 -26.23 -5.96
N LEU A 31 9.40 -26.59 -6.05
CA LEU A 31 10.51 -25.80 -5.52
C LEU A 31 10.53 -24.38 -6.11
N VAL A 32 10.40 -24.24 -7.43
CA VAL A 32 10.34 -22.91 -8.07
C VAL A 32 9.16 -22.08 -7.54
N SER A 33 7.99 -22.70 -7.37
CA SER A 33 6.83 -22.00 -6.82
C SER A 33 7.03 -21.55 -5.36
N LEU A 34 7.75 -22.34 -4.57
CA LEU A 34 8.12 -22.04 -3.18
C LEU A 34 9.13 -20.90 -3.11
N GLU A 35 10.16 -20.91 -3.96
CA GLU A 35 11.16 -19.84 -4.04
C GLU A 35 10.51 -18.50 -4.38
N ILE A 36 9.57 -18.50 -5.34
CA ILE A 36 8.79 -17.32 -5.71
C ILE A 36 7.91 -16.85 -4.54
N ALA A 37 7.28 -17.78 -3.82
CA ALA A 37 6.45 -17.44 -2.65
C ALA A 37 7.30 -16.83 -1.52
N LEU A 38 8.49 -17.38 -1.28
CA LEU A 38 9.42 -16.90 -0.26
C LEU A 38 10.00 -15.53 -0.63
N ALA A 39 10.45 -15.36 -1.87
CA ALA A 39 10.93 -14.06 -2.38
C ALA A 39 9.82 -12.99 -2.30
N ARG A 40 8.56 -13.34 -2.61
CA ARG A 40 7.42 -12.42 -2.43
C ARG A 40 7.19 -12.05 -0.97
N GLN A 41 7.37 -12.99 -0.05
CA GLN A 41 7.24 -12.74 1.38
C GLN A 41 8.34 -11.79 1.88
N GLU A 42 9.59 -12.06 1.51
CA GLU A 42 10.74 -11.22 1.88
C GLU A 42 10.61 -9.81 1.31
N LEU A 43 10.22 -9.68 0.04
CA LEU A 43 9.91 -8.38 -0.57
C LEU A 43 8.78 -7.64 0.18
N LYS A 44 7.74 -8.35 0.62
CA LYS A 44 6.63 -7.74 1.37
C LYS A 44 7.09 -7.26 2.74
N GLU A 45 7.93 -8.03 3.42
CA GLU A 45 8.47 -7.70 4.73
C GLU A 45 9.42 -6.50 4.63
N LEU A 46 10.33 -6.50 3.67
CA LEU A 46 11.20 -5.36 3.32
C LEU A 46 10.39 -4.12 2.97
N ALA A 47 9.37 -4.26 2.11
CA ALA A 47 8.52 -3.14 1.71
C ALA A 47 7.74 -2.56 2.90
N THR A 48 7.23 -3.41 3.79
CA THR A 48 6.45 -2.96 4.96
C THR A 48 7.35 -2.27 5.99
N GLY A 49 8.50 -2.87 6.32
CA GLY A 49 9.46 -2.27 7.24
C GLY A 49 10.00 -0.94 6.72
N ASN A 50 10.42 -0.89 5.46
CA ASN A 50 10.92 0.34 4.85
C ASN A 50 9.82 1.39 4.66
N ALA A 51 8.56 0.99 4.41
CA ALA A 51 7.45 1.92 4.33
C ALA A 51 7.17 2.59 5.68
N ILE A 52 7.23 1.83 6.78
CA ILE A 52 7.08 2.38 8.13
C ILE A 52 8.23 3.33 8.45
N ALA A 53 9.47 2.94 8.16
CA ALA A 53 10.64 3.80 8.37
C ALA A 53 10.57 5.09 7.54
N ALA A 54 10.21 4.99 6.25
CA ALA A 54 10.02 6.15 5.37
C ALA A 54 8.87 7.04 5.88
N GLY A 55 7.76 6.44 6.35
CA GLY A 55 6.65 7.15 6.97
C GLY A 55 7.06 7.92 8.22
N LEU A 56 7.84 7.29 9.12
CA LEU A 56 8.38 7.92 10.32
C LEU A 56 9.35 9.05 9.98
N MET A 57 10.25 8.86 9.02
CA MET A 57 11.16 9.92 8.55
C MET A 57 10.40 11.09 7.94
N ALA A 58 9.40 10.82 7.09
CA ALA A 58 8.57 11.86 6.50
C ALA A 58 7.79 12.64 7.56
N PHE A 59 7.20 11.94 8.53
CA PHE A 59 6.46 12.56 9.63
C PHE A 59 7.38 13.37 10.56
N GLY A 60 8.54 12.82 10.94
CA GLY A 60 9.54 13.52 11.72
C GLY A 60 10.09 14.76 11.01
N GLY A 61 10.37 14.65 9.70
CA GLY A 61 10.75 15.79 8.87
C GLY A 61 9.68 16.87 8.84
N LEU A 62 8.41 16.47 8.72
CA LEU A 62 7.28 17.40 8.77
C LEU A 62 7.17 18.11 10.13
N LEU A 63 7.36 17.39 11.23
CA LEU A 63 7.39 17.97 12.58
C LEU A 63 8.56 18.94 12.77
N LEU A 64 9.75 18.62 12.28
CA LEU A 64 10.91 19.53 12.32
C LEU A 64 10.65 20.81 11.52
N VAL A 65 10.06 20.67 10.33
CA VAL A 65 9.63 21.80 9.52
C VAL A 65 8.64 22.65 10.32
N PHE A 66 7.58 22.07 10.89
CA PHE A 66 6.63 22.81 11.72
C PHE A 66 7.28 23.48 12.94
N GLY A 67 8.20 22.80 13.62
CA GLY A 67 8.96 23.36 14.73
C GLY A 67 9.78 24.58 14.30
N LEU A 68 10.49 24.49 13.17
CA LEU A 68 11.24 25.61 12.60
C LEU A 68 10.30 26.77 12.23
N LEU A 69 9.13 26.44 11.68
CA LEU A 69 8.07 27.39 11.36
C LEU A 69 7.47 28.07 12.62
N VAL A 70 7.71 27.59 13.83
CA VAL A 70 7.25 28.28 15.05
C VAL A 70 8.39 29.00 15.74
N VAL A 71 9.55 28.35 15.86
CA VAL A 71 10.71 28.86 16.59
C VAL A 71 11.31 30.09 15.92
N LEU A 72 11.51 30.08 14.59
CA LEU A 72 12.10 31.21 13.88
C LEU A 72 11.29 32.52 14.02
N PRO A 73 9.98 32.57 13.71
CA PRO A 73 9.22 33.79 13.87
C PRO A 73 9.12 34.23 15.33
N SER A 74 8.98 33.28 16.27
CA SER A 74 8.95 33.61 17.71
C SER A 74 10.26 34.28 18.16
N LEU A 75 11.40 33.77 17.71
CA LEU A 75 12.70 34.35 18.04
C LEU A 75 12.86 35.76 17.44
N VAL A 76 12.43 35.97 16.20
CA VAL A 76 12.47 37.30 15.55
C VAL A 76 11.59 38.30 16.29
N VAL A 77 10.40 37.90 16.73
CA VAL A 77 9.50 38.76 17.52
C VAL A 77 10.13 39.16 18.86
N ILE A 78 10.89 38.27 19.51
CA ILE A 78 11.57 38.56 20.78
C ILE A 78 12.78 39.48 20.58
N LEU A 79 13.56 39.29 19.51
CA LEU A 79 14.80 40.03 19.28
C LEU A 79 14.58 41.42 18.66
N VAL A 80 13.46 41.65 17.98
CA VAL A 80 13.22 42.90 17.24
C VAL A 80 12.24 43.78 18.02
N PRO A 81 12.59 45.06 18.31
CA PRO A 81 11.72 45.98 19.05
C PRO A 81 10.40 46.27 18.33
N TRP A 82 10.34 45.97 17.03
CA TRP A 82 9.16 46.17 16.19
C TRP A 82 8.41 44.85 15.92
N HIS A 83 7.96 44.23 17.01
CA HIS A 83 7.37 42.89 17.08
C HIS A 83 6.18 42.66 16.12
N TRP A 84 5.32 43.67 15.89
CA TRP A 84 4.12 43.47 15.05
C TRP A 84 4.42 43.45 13.54
N GLN A 85 5.34 44.28 13.02
CA GLN A 85 5.82 44.16 11.63
C GLN A 85 6.51 42.83 11.39
N ALA A 86 7.36 42.40 12.33
CA ALA A 86 8.06 41.14 12.21
C ALA A 86 7.06 39.97 12.08
N ALA A 87 6.02 39.95 12.92
CA ALA A 87 4.95 38.97 12.83
C ALA A 87 4.18 39.05 11.50
N ALA A 88 3.87 40.26 11.01
CA ALA A 88 3.16 40.47 9.75
C ALA A 88 3.96 39.99 8.53
N VAL A 89 5.26 40.28 8.47
CA VAL A 89 6.16 39.83 7.40
C VAL A 89 6.29 38.31 7.40
N TRP A 90 6.45 37.70 8.58
CA TRP A 90 6.45 36.25 8.69
C TRP A 90 5.14 35.67 8.20
N LEU A 91 3.98 36.15 8.68
CA LEU A 91 2.66 35.70 8.23
C LEU A 91 2.50 35.79 6.70
N ALA A 92 2.97 36.88 6.08
CA ALA A 92 2.96 37.02 4.63
C ALA A 92 3.83 35.94 3.94
N ALA A 93 5.02 35.65 4.48
CA ALA A 93 5.86 34.56 3.98
C ALA A 93 5.17 33.19 4.10
N TYR A 94 4.48 32.90 5.22
CA TYR A 94 3.67 31.67 5.36
C TYR A 94 2.59 31.58 4.30
N MET A 95 1.86 32.68 4.07
CA MET A 95 0.81 32.71 3.06
C MET A 95 1.35 32.43 1.67
N VAL A 96 2.49 33.03 1.29
CA VAL A 96 3.13 32.80 -0.01
C VAL A 96 3.57 31.33 -0.16
N VAL A 97 4.28 30.80 0.83
CA VAL A 97 4.74 29.40 0.80
C VAL A 97 3.54 28.44 0.78
N GLY A 98 2.53 28.67 1.62
CA GLY A 98 1.30 27.89 1.66
C GLY A 98 0.55 27.89 0.32
N LEU A 99 0.39 29.06 -0.29
CA LEU A 99 -0.26 29.17 -1.61
C LEU A 99 0.51 28.39 -2.69
N ALA A 100 1.85 28.47 -2.66
CA ALA A 100 2.70 27.74 -3.59
C ALA A 100 2.55 26.22 -3.41
N LEU A 101 2.60 25.72 -2.18
CA LEU A 101 2.41 24.29 -1.88
C LEU A 101 1.02 23.81 -2.30
N VAL A 102 -0.05 24.57 -2.01
CA VAL A 102 -1.42 24.23 -2.44
C VAL A 102 -1.52 24.20 -3.97
N SER A 103 -0.88 25.14 -4.66
CA SER A 103 -0.90 25.22 -6.12
C SER A 103 -0.15 24.04 -6.76
N ILE A 104 1.03 23.71 -6.25
CA ILE A 104 1.80 22.53 -6.68
C ILE A 104 1.02 21.25 -6.37
N GLY A 105 0.46 21.15 -5.17
CA GLY A 105 -0.38 20.04 -4.73
C GLY A 105 -1.54 19.82 -5.69
N LYS A 106 -2.33 20.87 -5.99
CA LYS A 106 -3.44 20.81 -6.96
C LYS A 106 -2.98 20.40 -8.36
N SER A 107 -1.82 20.87 -8.83
CA SER A 107 -1.28 20.49 -10.14
C SER A 107 -0.85 19.02 -10.20
N ARG A 108 -0.32 18.49 -9.10
CA ARG A 108 0.10 17.08 -8.97
C ARG A 108 -1.07 16.15 -8.66
N LEU A 109 -2.19 16.68 -8.18
CA LEU A 109 -3.38 15.94 -7.80
C LEU A 109 -4.10 15.41 -9.06
N GLN A 110 -3.66 14.28 -9.57
CA GLN A 110 -4.38 13.52 -10.59
C GLN A 110 -5.49 12.69 -9.92
N LEU A 111 -6.54 13.35 -9.43
CA LEU A 111 -7.76 12.68 -8.95
C LEU A 111 -8.53 12.07 -10.13
N ARG A 112 -7.99 11.00 -10.73
CA ARG A 112 -8.78 10.08 -11.55
C ARG A 112 -9.52 9.15 -10.59
N LEU A 113 -10.69 9.58 -10.14
CA LEU A 113 -11.63 8.73 -9.41
C LEU A 113 -11.87 7.45 -10.25
N PRO A 114 -11.66 6.25 -9.67
CA PRO A 114 -11.90 5.01 -10.41
C PRO A 114 -13.34 4.99 -10.95
N PRO A 115 -13.56 4.60 -12.22
CA PRO A 115 -14.89 4.66 -12.82
C PRO A 115 -15.93 3.87 -12.01
N ARG A 116 -15.51 2.77 -11.38
CA ARG A 116 -16.37 1.97 -10.49
C ARG A 116 -16.80 2.71 -9.23
N THR A 117 -15.94 3.53 -8.64
CA THR A 117 -16.30 4.34 -7.46
C THR A 117 -17.30 5.43 -7.84
N ILE A 118 -17.18 6.03 -9.03
CA ILE A 118 -18.16 7.02 -9.52
C ILE A 118 -19.53 6.36 -9.75
N GLU A 119 -19.55 5.15 -10.31
CA GLU A 119 -20.78 4.40 -10.57
C GLU A 119 -21.51 4.03 -9.27
N SER A 120 -20.80 3.47 -8.28
CA SER A 120 -21.37 3.19 -6.97
C SER A 120 -21.85 4.44 -6.23
N LEU A 121 -21.15 5.59 -6.37
CA LEU A 121 -21.60 6.86 -5.79
C LEU A 121 -22.86 7.42 -6.45
N LYS A 122 -23.04 7.23 -7.76
CA LYS A 122 -24.27 7.59 -8.47
C LYS A 122 -25.44 6.74 -8.00
N GLU A 123 -25.25 5.43 -7.90
CA GLU A 123 -26.28 4.50 -7.43
C GLU A 123 -26.72 4.83 -5.99
N ASN A 124 -25.75 5.12 -5.12
CA ASN A 124 -26.02 5.53 -3.73
C ASN A 124 -26.81 6.85 -3.66
N LYS A 125 -26.50 7.82 -4.53
CA LYS A 125 -27.25 9.09 -4.62
C LYS A 125 -28.69 8.85 -5.05
N GLU A 126 -28.90 7.99 -6.04
CA GLU A 126 -30.25 7.64 -6.50
C GLU A 126 -31.06 6.93 -5.42
N TRP A 127 -30.46 5.99 -4.69
CA TRP A 127 -31.10 5.34 -3.54
C TRP A 127 -31.48 6.33 -2.44
N ALA A 128 -30.60 7.28 -2.10
CA ALA A 128 -30.86 8.31 -1.10
C ALA A 128 -32.01 9.23 -1.51
N LEU A 129 -32.02 9.69 -2.78
CA LEU A 129 -33.10 10.51 -3.32
C LEU A 129 -34.44 9.76 -3.37
N ARG A 130 -34.42 8.47 -3.73
CA ARG A 130 -35.61 7.62 -3.68
C ARG A 130 -36.14 7.46 -2.25
N ARG A 131 -35.26 7.29 -1.25
CA ARG A 131 -35.64 7.18 0.17
C ARG A 131 -36.30 8.44 0.71
N VAL A 132 -35.74 9.61 0.38
CA VAL A 132 -36.32 10.92 0.80
C VAL A 132 -37.67 11.16 0.11
N LYS A 133 -37.78 10.81 -1.18
CA LYS A 133 -39.04 10.94 -1.93
C LYS A 133 -40.13 9.97 -1.47
N SER A 134 -39.77 8.76 -1.03
CA SER A 134 -40.74 7.75 -0.59
C SER A 134 -41.21 7.94 0.86
N ASN A 135 -40.45 8.64 1.71
CA ASN A 135 -40.80 8.89 3.12
C ASN A 135 -41.64 10.17 3.32
N GLY A 136 -42.04 10.84 2.24
CA GLY A 136 -42.85 12.06 2.26
C GLY A 136 -44.30 11.87 1.80
N ARG A 137 -44.85 10.65 1.87
CA ARG A 137 -46.28 10.35 1.61
C ARG A 137 -46.88 9.61 2.78
#